data_AF-A0A1X7TA03-F1
#
_entry.id   AF-A0A1X7TA03-F1
#
_cell.length_a   1.000
_cell.length_b   1.000
_cell.length_c   1.000
_cell.angle_alpha   90.00
_cell.angle_beta   90.00
_cell.angle_gamma   90.00
#
_symmetry.space_group_name_H-M   'P 1'
#
loop_
_entity.id
_entity.type
_entity.pdbx_description
1 polymer ?
#
loop_
_entity_poly.entity_id
_entity_poly.type
_entity_poly.pdbx_seq_one_letter_code
_entity_poly.pdbx_strand_id
1 'polypeptide(L)'
;LKQLMKIFMPSVNHYELIGIGLGVDVSDLQPLPTMTVTNLRLVFQRWMDSGQDVNWDKLIEVCQDYPEQLGKAKNTLDNLLL
;
A
#
# COMPACT_ATOMS: atom_id res chain seq x y z
N LEU A 1 7.55 6.98 3.00
CA LEU A 1 7.79 5.60 3.52
C LEU A 1 7.31 5.34 4.95
N LYS A 2 7.87 5.97 6.01
CA LYS A 2 7.55 5.64 7.42
C LYS A 2 6.04 5.71 7.73
N GLN A 3 5.37 6.76 7.25
CA GLN A 3 3.93 6.94 7.45
C GLN A 3 3.12 5.90 6.67
N LEU A 4 3.47 5.63 5.40
CA LEU A 4 2.87 4.56 4.60
C LEU A 4 2.94 3.21 5.33
N MET A 5 4.13 2.84 5.82
CA MET A 5 4.30 1.60 6.57
C MET A 5 3.45 1.55 7.84
N LYS A 6 3.30 2.67 8.58
CA LYS A 6 2.43 2.71 9.76
C LYS A 6 0.96 2.48 9.41
N ILE A 7 0.48 3.15 8.37
CA ILE A 7 -0.93 3.08 7.93
C ILE A 7 -1.26 1.67 7.43
N PHE A 8 -0.37 1.08 6.64
CA PHE A 8 -0.62 -0.20 5.96
C PHE A 8 -0.01 -1.42 6.68
N MET A 9 0.63 -1.25 7.84
CA MET A 9 1.14 -2.37 8.65
C MET A 9 0.09 -3.46 8.91
N PRO A 10 -1.18 -3.13 9.21
CA PRO A 10 -2.22 -4.14 9.40
C PRO A 10 -2.58 -4.92 8.12
N SER A 11 -2.19 -4.43 6.94
CA SER A 11 -2.54 -4.95 5.62
C SER A 11 -1.31 -5.49 4.86
N VAL A 12 -0.19 -5.80 5.54
CA VAL A 12 1.05 -6.29 4.90
C VAL A 12 0.86 -7.55 4.06
N ASN A 13 -0.10 -8.41 4.42
CA ASN A 13 -0.43 -9.61 3.65
C ASN A 13 -1.10 -9.31 2.30
N HIS A 14 -1.45 -8.05 2.03
CA HIS A 14 -2.09 -7.59 0.80
C HIS A 14 -1.14 -6.73 -0.05
N TYR A 15 0.19 -6.90 0.10
CA TYR A 15 1.17 -6.09 -0.62
C TYR A 15 1.01 -6.12 -2.15
N GLU A 16 0.62 -7.26 -2.73
CA GLU A 16 0.42 -7.39 -4.18
C GLU A 16 -0.79 -6.58 -4.65
N LEU A 17 -1.91 -6.70 -3.93
CA LEU A 17 -3.13 -5.94 -4.20
C LEU A 17 -2.87 -4.44 -4.10
N ILE A 18 -2.15 -4.01 -3.06
CA ILE A 18 -1.75 -2.61 -2.89
C ILE A 18 -0.84 -2.17 -4.04
N GLY A 19 0.15 -2.99 -4.41
CA GLY A 19 1.06 -2.67 -5.51
C GLY A 19 0.36 -2.54 -6.85
N ILE A 20 -0.53 -3.48 -7.18
CA ILE A 20 -1.35 -3.44 -8.41
C ILE A 20 -2.22 -2.19 -8.44
N GLY A 21 -2.90 -1.87 -7.33
CA GLY A 21 -3.74 -0.65 -7.24
C GLY A 21 -2.92 0.65 -7.39
N LEU A 22 -1.65 0.64 -6.98
CA LEU A 22 -0.71 1.73 -7.15
C LEU A 22 0.03 1.72 -8.50
N GLY A 23 -0.27 0.77 -9.39
CA GLY A 23 0.41 0.64 -10.69
C GLY A 23 1.89 0.25 -10.58
N VAL A 24 2.28 -0.42 -9.50
CA VAL A 24 3.63 -0.92 -9.26
C VAL A 24 3.74 -2.37 -9.71
N ASP A 25 4.81 -2.69 -10.44
CA ASP A 25 5.16 -4.08 -10.76
C ASP A 25 5.55 -4.83 -9.46
N VAL A 26 4.87 -5.94 -9.22
CA VAL A 26 5.05 -6.84 -8.07
C VAL A 26 5.43 -8.26 -8.50
N SER A 27 5.60 -8.51 -9.80
CA SER A 27 5.79 -9.85 -10.36
C SER A 27 7.06 -10.56 -9.89
N ASP A 28 8.07 -9.79 -9.46
CA ASP A 28 9.34 -10.30 -8.94
C ASP A 28 9.35 -10.49 -7.41
N LEU A 29 8.29 -10.09 -6.70
CA LEU A 29 8.20 -10.20 -5.26
C LEU A 29 7.88 -11.63 -4.84
N GLN A 30 8.65 -12.17 -3.89
CA GLN A 30 8.45 -13.54 -3.41
C GLN A 30 7.25 -13.62 -2.44
N PRO A 31 6.23 -14.47 -2.70
CA PRO A 31 5.03 -14.58 -1.87
C PRO A 31 5.25 -15.48 -0.64
N LEU A 32 6.27 -15.16 0.16
CA LEU A 32 6.58 -15.85 1.41
C LEU A 32 5.93 -15.11 2.60
N PRO A 33 5.25 -15.82 3.53
CA PRO A 33 4.66 -15.19 4.71
C PRO A 33 5.65 -14.37 5.56
N THR A 34 6.92 -14.77 5.57
CA THR A 34 8.01 -14.08 6.29
C THR A 34 8.47 -12.78 5.60
N MET A 35 8.06 -12.54 4.36
CA MET A 35 8.52 -11.43 3.53
C MET A 35 7.48 -10.31 3.35
N THR A 36 6.25 -10.47 3.85
CA THR A 36 5.14 -9.54 3.57
C THR A 36 5.43 -8.09 3.95
N VAL A 37 6.09 -7.86 5.09
CA VAL A 37 6.51 -6.51 5.52
C VAL A 37 7.57 -5.92 4.56
N THR A 38 8.55 -6.73 4.17
CA THR A 38 9.60 -6.34 3.23
C THR A 38 9.02 -6.05 1.84
N ASN A 39 8.10 -6.89 1.37
CA ASN A 39 7.45 -6.72 0.08
C ASN A 39 6.57 -5.46 0.05
N LEU A 40 5.77 -5.21 1.11
CA LEU A 40 5.00 -3.96 1.19
C LEU A 40 5.91 -2.73 1.20
N ARG A 41 7.05 -2.79 1.91
CA ARG A 41 8.04 -1.72 1.90
C ARG A 41 8.58 -1.46 0.49
N LEU A 42 8.93 -2.53 -0.24
CA LEU A 42 9.41 -2.45 -1.62
C LEU A 42 8.36 -1.85 -2.56
N VAL A 43 7.10 -2.26 -2.43
CA VAL A 43 5.97 -1.67 -3.17
C VAL A 43 5.92 -0.17 -2.99
N PHE A 44 5.95 0.32 -1.75
CA PHE A 44 5.93 1.77 -1.51
C PHE A 44 7.17 2.48 -2.00
N GLN A 45 8.35 1.86 -1.91
CA GLN A 45 9.58 2.43 -2.48
C GLN A 45 9.46 2.60 -3.98
N ARG A 46 9.06 1.53 -4.69
CA ARG A 46 8.83 1.57 -6.14
C ARG A 46 7.78 2.59 -6.54
N TRP A 47 6.68 2.69 -5.79
CA TRP A 47 5.65 3.69 -6.07
C TRP A 47 6.20 5.12 -5.93
N MET A 48 6.93 5.40 -4.84
CA MET A 48 7.58 6.70 -4.64
C MET A 48 8.64 7.01 -5.72
N ASP A 49 9.33 5.99 -6.21
CA ASP A 49 10.39 6.11 -7.23
C ASP A 49 9.85 6.03 -8.68
N SER A 50 8.54 5.79 -8.86
CA SER A 50 7.92 5.54 -10.17
C SER A 50 7.84 6.77 -11.09
N GLY A 51 8.04 7.97 -10.54
CA GLY A 51 7.81 9.24 -11.24
C GLY A 51 6.34 9.57 -11.46
N GLN A 52 5.40 8.76 -10.96
CA GLN A 52 3.98 9.08 -10.91
C GLN A 52 3.69 10.08 -9.78
N ASP A 53 2.48 10.65 -9.78
CA ASP A 53 2.04 11.51 -8.69
C ASP A 53 1.77 10.67 -7.43
N VAL A 54 2.53 10.93 -6.37
CA VAL A 54 2.52 10.20 -5.10
C VAL A 54 1.74 11.03 -4.10
N ASN A 55 0.45 10.75 -3.98
CA ASN A 55 -0.46 11.51 -3.13
C ASN A 55 -1.39 10.61 -2.32
N TRP A 56 -2.07 11.20 -1.34
CA TRP A 56 -2.97 10.46 -0.45
C TRP A 56 -4.27 10.03 -1.14
N ASP A 57 -4.73 10.80 -2.13
CA ASP A 57 -5.97 10.50 -2.86
C ASP A 57 -5.88 9.15 -3.57
N LYS A 58 -4.73 8.85 -4.19
CA LYS A 58 -4.50 7.54 -4.83
C LYS A 58 -4.57 6.39 -3.84
N LEU A 59 -4.05 6.58 -2.62
CA LEU A 59 -4.13 5.55 -1.57
C LEU A 59 -5.57 5.37 -1.08
N ILE A 60 -6.35 6.45 -1.01
CA ILE A 60 -7.77 6.38 -0.67
C ILE A 60 -8.54 5.61 -1.74
N GLU A 61 -8.33 5.89 -3.03
CA GLU A 61 -8.93 5.16 -4.14
C GLU A 61 -8.65 3.65 -4.04
N VAL A 62 -7.38 3.27 -3.86
CA VAL A 62 -7.00 1.86 -3.69
C VAL A 62 -7.71 1.24 -2.49
N CYS A 63 -7.86 1.97 -1.39
CA CYS A 63 -8.58 1.46 -0.23
C CYS A 63 -10.09 1.34 -0.45
N GLN A 64 -10.69 2.19 -1.31
CA GLN A 64 -12.11 2.14 -1.67
C GLN A 64 -12.42 0.95 -2.60
N ASP A 65 -11.49 0.58 -3.47
CA ASP A 65 -11.62 -0.59 -4.36
C ASP A 65 -11.59 -1.92 -3.58
N TYR A 66 -10.93 -1.93 -2.41
CA TYR A 66 -10.72 -3.13 -1.60
C TYR A 66 -11.09 -2.92 -0.11
N PRO A 67 -12.37 -2.63 0.20
CA PRO A 67 -12.78 -2.19 1.53
C PRO A 67 -12.60 -3.27 2.60
N GLU A 68 -12.73 -4.56 2.26
CA GLU A 68 -12.56 -5.67 3.20
C GLU A 68 -11.09 -5.84 3.63
N GLN A 69 -10.15 -5.66 2.70
CA GLN A 69 -8.72 -5.84 2.91
C GLN A 69 -8.06 -4.58 3.48
N LEU A 70 -8.53 -3.40 3.06
CA LEU A 70 -7.87 -2.11 3.28
C LEU A 70 -8.69 -1.12 4.10
N GLY A 71 -9.89 -1.47 4.59
CA GLY A 71 -10.75 -0.55 5.35
C GLY A 71 -10.08 0.08 6.58
N LYS A 72 -9.18 -0.63 7.27
CA LYS A 72 -8.41 -0.07 8.40
C LYS A 72 -7.42 1.01 7.95
N ALA A 73 -6.75 0.78 6.81
CA ALA A 73 -5.85 1.75 6.22
C ALA A 73 -6.65 2.98 5.75
N LYS A 74 -7.80 2.77 5.11
CA LYS A 74 -8.73 3.85 4.72
C LYS A 74 -9.12 4.74 5.89
N ASN A 75 -9.64 4.14 6.97
CA ASN A 75 -10.08 4.90 8.14
C ASN A 75 -8.93 5.70 8.76
N THR A 76 -7.70 5.17 8.71
CA THR A 76 -6.51 5.88 9.18
C THR A 76 -6.16 7.07 8.28
N LEU A 77 -6.27 6.91 6.96
CA LEU A 77 -6.06 7.98 5.98
C LEU A 77 -7.09 9.08 6.13
N ASP A 78 -8.38 8.73 6.22
CA ASP A 78 -9.46 9.70 6.42
C ASP A 78 -9.23 10.54 7.68
N ASN A 79 -8.84 9.90 8.80
CA ASN A 79 -8.56 10.61 10.06
C ASN A 79 -7.30 11.50 10.03
N LEU A 80 -6.38 11.28 9.10
CA LEU A 80 -5.16 12.09 8.95
C LEU A 80 -5.37 13.33 8.07
N LEU A 81 -6.44 13.33 7.28
CA LEU A 81 -6.76 14.38 6.30
C LEU A 81 -7.93 15.27 6.75
N LEU A 82 -8.50 14.98 7.93
CA LEU A 82 -9.42 15.83 8.69
C LEU A 82 -8.64 16.76 9.62
#